data_AF-A0A7S3WNL9-F1
#
_entry.id   AF-A0A7S3WNL9-F1
#
_cell.length_a   1.000
_cell.length_b   1.000
_cell.length_c   1.000
_cell.angle_alpha   90.00
_cell.angle_beta   90.00
_cell.angle_gamma   90.00
#
_symmetry.space_group_name_H-M   'P 1'
#
loop_
_entity.id
_entity.type
_entity.pdbx_description
1 polymer ?
#
loop_
_entity_poly.entity_id
_entity_poly.type
_entity_poly.pdbx_seq_one_letter_code
_entity_poly.pdbx_strand_id
1 'polypeptide(L)'
;LAASALEEREFSLLRARGGESGSFIWPLKRGGGHMLLFSQFSSAHSMFAFTALEDYRRSPELAPPWLSVLLFDELLDDKGLALVRAEADADRLTKDEVENLLSLVRRFYGTDDYDKVWAFNHFQKRFDIDAYISSV
;
A
#
# COMPACT_ATOMS: atom_id res chain seq x y z
N LEU A 1 6.01 0.65 13.39
CA LEU A 1 4.56 0.74 13.67
C LEU A 1 4.11 2.17 13.39
N ALA A 2 3.06 2.33 12.59
CA ALA A 2 2.32 3.59 12.44
C ALA A 2 0.81 3.30 12.48
N ALA A 3 -0.01 4.22 12.99
CA ALA A 3 -1.46 4.05 13.05
C ALA A 3 -2.17 5.40 12.96
N SER A 4 -3.36 5.42 12.35
CA SER A 4 -4.22 6.60 12.29
C SER A 4 -5.69 6.21 12.17
N ALA A 5 -6.59 7.16 12.46
CA ALA A 5 -8.00 7.02 12.13
C ALA A 5 -8.24 7.33 10.64
N LEU A 6 -9.32 6.77 10.10
CA LEU A 6 -9.83 7.03 8.76
C LEU A 6 -11.29 7.47 8.86
N GLU A 7 -11.67 8.44 8.03
CA GLU A 7 -13.09 8.70 7.79
C GLU A 7 -13.72 7.52 7.04
N GLU A 8 -15.03 7.31 7.21
CA GLU A 8 -15.78 6.24 6.56
C GLU A 8 -15.53 6.19 5.05
N ARG A 9 -15.60 7.36 4.38
CA ARG A 9 -15.37 7.45 2.94
C ARG A 9 -13.97 6.97 2.55
N GLU A 10 -12.94 7.36 3.29
CA GLU A 10 -11.56 6.95 2.99
C GLU A 10 -11.41 5.44 3.17
N PHE A 11 -11.91 4.89 4.28
CA PHE A 11 -11.91 3.45 4.54
C PHE A 11 -12.63 2.65 3.43
N SER A 12 -13.83 3.06 3.03
CA SER A 12 -14.59 2.41 1.96
C SER A 12 -13.82 2.43 0.65
N LEU A 13 -13.18 3.56 0.30
CA LEU A 13 -12.35 3.67 -0.91
C LEU A 13 -11.15 2.73 -0.85
N LEU A 14 -10.41 2.71 0.27
CA LEU A 14 -9.24 1.83 0.44
C LEU A 14 -9.62 0.35 0.25
N ARG A 15 -10.72 -0.10 0.89
CA ARG A 15 -11.19 -1.49 0.79
C ARG A 15 -11.69 -1.83 -0.62
N ALA A 16 -12.56 -1.00 -1.19
CA ALA A 16 -13.14 -1.27 -2.51
C ALA A 16 -12.07 -1.31 -3.60
N ARG A 17 -11.20 -0.28 -3.62
CA ARG A 17 -10.15 -0.15 -4.63
C ARG A 17 -9.01 -1.14 -4.43
N GLY A 18 -8.71 -1.53 -3.19
CA GLY A 18 -7.82 -2.65 -2.88
C GLY A 18 -8.37 -3.97 -3.41
N GLY A 19 -9.67 -4.22 -3.27
CA GLY A 19 -10.32 -5.40 -3.83
C GLY A 19 -10.33 -5.43 -5.36
N GLU A 20 -10.56 -4.29 -6.01
CA GLU A 20 -10.59 -4.15 -7.47
C GLU A 20 -9.19 -4.18 -8.11
N SER A 21 -8.22 -3.51 -7.50
CA SER A 21 -6.87 -3.27 -8.04
C SER A 21 -5.83 -3.57 -6.97
N GLY A 22 -5.72 -4.85 -6.58
CA GLY A 22 -4.96 -5.25 -5.40
C GLY A 22 -3.44 -5.20 -5.53
N SER A 23 -2.89 -5.08 -6.74
CA SER A 23 -1.44 -5.09 -6.96
C SER A 23 -0.88 -3.70 -7.25
N PHE A 24 0.25 -3.34 -6.63
CA PHE A 24 0.94 -2.09 -6.97
C PHE A 24 2.42 -2.15 -6.60
N ILE A 25 3.21 -1.21 -7.15
CA ILE A 25 4.63 -1.05 -6.83
C ILE A 25 4.85 0.26 -6.06
N TRP A 26 5.87 0.29 -5.19
CA TRP A 26 6.11 1.39 -4.28
C TRP A 26 7.60 1.70 -4.21
N PRO A 27 8.06 2.86 -4.70
CA PRO A 27 9.45 3.23 -4.62
C PRO A 27 9.82 3.70 -3.22
N LEU A 28 10.90 3.13 -2.70
CA LEU A 28 11.51 3.47 -1.44
C LEU A 28 12.89 4.07 -1.71
N LYS A 29 13.07 5.36 -1.40
CA LYS A 29 14.31 6.09 -1.60
C LYS A 29 15.38 5.62 -0.61
N ARG A 30 16.48 5.06 -1.11
CA ARG A 30 17.63 4.63 -0.29
C ARG A 30 18.94 4.83 -1.04
N GLY A 31 19.96 5.32 -0.35
CA GLY A 31 21.35 5.33 -0.85
C GLY A 31 21.56 6.00 -2.22
N GLY A 32 20.77 7.02 -2.57
CA GLY A 32 20.85 7.71 -3.86
C GLY A 32 20.07 7.09 -5.00
N GLY A 33 19.33 5.99 -4.76
CA GLY A 33 18.43 5.35 -5.72
C GLY A 33 17.08 5.00 -5.11
N HIS A 34 16.36 4.11 -5.80
CA HIS A 34 15.09 3.57 -5.33
C HIS A 34 15.15 2.05 -5.32
N MET A 35 14.60 1.46 -4.27
CA MET A 35 14.17 0.06 -4.30
C MET A 35 12.66 0.00 -4.45
N LEU A 36 12.15 -1.03 -5.13
CA LEU A 36 10.71 -1.21 -5.31
C LEU A 36 10.19 -2.25 -4.34
N LEU A 37 9.15 -1.90 -3.59
CA LEU A 37 8.27 -2.87 -2.95
C LEU A 37 7.11 -3.19 -3.89
N PHE A 38 6.58 -4.41 -3.79
CA PHE A 38 5.35 -4.86 -4.44
C PHE A 38 4.32 -5.16 -3.36
N SER A 39 3.10 -4.64 -3.53
CA SER A 39 1.99 -4.94 -2.62
C SER A 39 0.93 -5.82 -3.27
N GLN A 40 0.28 -6.64 -2.45
CA GLN A 40 -0.98 -7.28 -2.78
C GLN A 40 -2.02 -7.00 -1.69
N PHE A 41 -3.28 -6.74 -2.09
CA PHE A 41 -4.39 -6.62 -1.17
C PHE A 41 -5.09 -7.96 -0.94
N SER A 42 -5.33 -8.31 0.32
CA SER A 42 -6.16 -9.43 0.74
C SER A 42 -7.51 -8.91 1.23
N SER A 43 -8.58 -9.22 0.48
CA SER A 43 -9.95 -8.87 0.89
C SER A 43 -10.40 -9.63 2.14
N ALA A 44 -9.92 -10.87 2.32
CA ALA A 44 -10.26 -11.69 3.49
C ALA A 44 -9.70 -11.12 4.81
N HIS A 45 -8.60 -10.36 4.73
CA HIS A 45 -7.94 -9.76 5.89
C HIS A 45 -7.98 -8.23 5.89
N SER A 46 -8.62 -7.60 4.90
CA SER A 46 -8.63 -6.15 4.69
C SER A 46 -7.22 -5.53 4.80
N MET A 47 -6.24 -6.16 4.14
CA MET A 47 -4.82 -5.89 4.38
C MET A 47 -4.03 -5.78 3.08
N PHE A 48 -3.15 -4.78 3.00
CA PHE A 48 -2.09 -4.73 1.99
C PHE A 48 -0.82 -5.37 2.56
N ALA A 49 -0.28 -6.39 1.90
CA ALA A 49 1.01 -7.01 2.21
C ALA A 49 2.06 -6.55 1.21
N PHE A 50 3.18 -6.03 1.70
CA PHE A 50 4.28 -5.49 0.90
C PHE A 50 5.50 -6.40 1.01
N THR A 51 6.13 -6.69 -0.12
CA THR A 51 7.36 -7.47 -0.22
C THR A 51 8.37 -6.72 -1.09
N ALA A 52 9.67 -6.96 -0.92
CA ALA A 52 10.63 -6.46 -1.90
C ALA A 52 10.35 -7.09 -3.28
N LEU A 53 10.29 -6.27 -4.32
CA LEU A 53 9.96 -6.73 -5.68
C LEU A 53 10.99 -7.76 -6.18
N GLU A 54 12.26 -7.61 -5.82
CA GLU A 54 13.32 -8.58 -6.15
C GLU A 54 13.08 -9.95 -5.49
N ASP A 55 12.69 -9.96 -4.22
CA ASP A 55 12.36 -11.18 -3.48
C ASP A 55 11.14 -11.87 -4.10
N TYR A 56 10.11 -11.09 -4.40
CA TYR A 56 8.90 -11.57 -5.06
C TYR A 56 9.19 -12.20 -6.43
N ARG A 57 10.02 -11.54 -7.26
CA ARG A 57 10.41 -12.08 -8.58
C ARG A 57 11.22 -13.37 -8.49
N ARG A 58 11.95 -13.58 -7.39
CA ARG A 58 12.76 -14.77 -7.17
C ARG A 58 11.94 -15.95 -6.68
N SER A 59 11.07 -15.73 -5.69
CA SER A 59 10.16 -16.77 -5.18
C SER A 59 8.99 -16.14 -4.42
N PRO A 60 7.82 -15.97 -5.06
CA PRO A 60 6.65 -15.35 -4.44
C PRO A 60 6.22 -16.02 -3.13
N GLU A 61 6.23 -17.36 -3.11
CA GLU A 61 5.79 -18.19 -1.98
C GLU A 61 6.66 -18.02 -0.73
N LEU A 62 7.92 -17.58 -0.92
CA LEU A 62 8.92 -17.48 0.14
C LEU A 62 9.30 -16.03 0.47
N ALA A 63 8.73 -15.05 -0.24
CA ALA A 63 9.03 -13.64 -0.04
C ALA A 63 8.34 -13.15 1.25
N PRO A 64 9.08 -12.88 2.35
CA PRO A 64 8.46 -12.43 3.59
C PRO A 64 7.90 -11.01 3.41
N PRO A 65 6.74 -10.69 4.01
CA PRO A 65 6.24 -9.33 3.99
C PRO A 65 7.17 -8.42 4.80
N TRP A 66 7.55 -7.29 4.22
CA TRP A 66 8.31 -6.22 4.88
C TRP A 66 7.38 -5.28 5.64
N LEU A 67 6.16 -5.08 5.13
CA LEU A 67 5.14 -4.22 5.70
C LEU A 67 3.76 -4.84 5.48
N SER A 68 2.90 -4.73 6.48
CA SER A 68 1.47 -5.01 6.42
C SER A 68 0.69 -3.76 6.80
N VAL A 69 -0.25 -3.33 5.96
CA VAL A 69 -1.20 -2.24 6.26
C VAL A 69 -2.59 -2.84 6.43
N LEU A 70 -3.11 -2.82 7.65
CA LEU A 70 -4.39 -3.42 8.04
C LEU A 70 -5.45 -2.34 8.21
N LEU A 71 -6.68 -2.65 7.76
CA LEU A 71 -7.85 -1.79 7.88
C LEU A 71 -8.88 -2.43 8.83
N PHE A 72 -9.42 -1.61 9.72
CA PHE A 72 -10.25 -2.01 10.87
C PHE A 72 -11.54 -1.17 10.88
N ASP A 73 -12.71 -1.80 10.82
CA ASP A 73 -14.03 -1.15 10.79
C ASP A 73 -14.80 -1.22 12.11
N GLU A 74 -14.19 -1.73 13.19
CA GLU A 74 -14.87 -1.99 14.46
C GLU A 74 -15.46 -0.73 15.13
N LEU A 75 -14.95 0.46 14.80
CA LEU A 75 -15.44 1.73 15.33
C LEU A 75 -16.36 2.48 14.35
N LEU A 76 -16.63 1.92 13.18
CA LEU A 76 -17.29 2.64 12.10
C LEU A 76 -18.75 2.94 12.44
N ASP A 77 -19.49 1.93 12.91
CA ASP A 77 -20.91 2.06 13.26
C ASP A 77 -21.13 2.99 14.48
N ASP A 78 -20.23 2.91 15.47
CA ASP A 78 -20.39 3.63 16.74
C ASP A 78 -19.80 5.04 16.74
N LYS A 79 -18.74 5.27 15.94
CA LYS A 79 -17.93 6.50 15.96
C LYS A 79 -17.80 7.18 14.60
N GLY A 80 -18.30 6.57 13.52
CA GLY A 80 -18.10 7.07 12.16
C GLY A 80 -16.64 7.06 11.72
N LEU A 81 -15.80 6.25 12.37
CA LEU A 81 -14.36 6.18 12.14
C LEU A 81 -13.90 4.74 11.98
N ALA A 82 -13.02 4.52 11.03
CA ALA A 82 -12.24 3.29 10.93
C ALA A 82 -10.81 3.53 11.43
N LEU A 83 -10.04 2.45 11.60
CA LEU A 83 -8.62 2.52 11.95
C LEU A 83 -7.77 1.91 10.84
N VAL A 84 -6.56 2.45 10.67
CA VAL A 84 -5.52 1.85 9.86
C VAL A 84 -4.25 1.70 10.67
N ARG A 85 -3.57 0.56 10.49
CA ARG A 85 -2.31 0.24 11.17
C ARG A 85 -1.30 -0.32 10.18
N ALA A 86 -0.08 0.18 10.26
CA ALA A 86 1.07 -0.26 9.48
C ALA A 86 2.10 -0.94 10.40
N GLU A 87 2.36 -2.23 10.15
CA GLU A 87 3.28 -3.09 10.89
C GLU A 87 4.39 -3.57 9.98
N ALA A 88 5.64 -3.36 10.37
CA ALA A 88 6.79 -3.63 9.52
C ALA A 88 7.85 -4.44 10.24
N ASP A 89 8.63 -5.18 9.47
CA ASP A 89 9.89 -5.75 9.91
C ASP A 89 10.90 -4.61 10.18
N ALA A 90 11.27 -4.47 11.45
CA ALA A 90 12.12 -3.38 11.93
C ALA A 90 13.58 -3.49 11.42
N ASP A 91 14.01 -4.67 10.98
CA ASP A 91 15.33 -4.85 10.36
C ASP A 91 15.31 -4.43 8.88
N ARG A 92 14.11 -4.30 8.29
CA ARG A 92 13.91 -4.00 6.87
C ARG A 92 13.49 -2.58 6.60
N LEU A 93 12.66 -1.97 7.46
CA LEU A 93 12.08 -0.64 7.26
C LEU A 93 12.21 0.22 8.52
N THR A 94 12.60 1.48 8.33
CA THR A 94 12.60 2.48 9.40
C THR A 94 11.19 2.97 9.69
N LYS A 95 10.99 3.64 10.83
CA LYS A 95 9.69 4.22 11.18
C LYS A 95 9.20 5.24 10.14
N ASP A 96 10.09 6.13 9.69
CA ASP A 96 9.75 7.17 8.71
C ASP A 96 9.35 6.57 7.37
N GLU A 97 10.01 5.50 6.95
CA GLU A 97 9.66 4.76 5.73
C GLU A 97 8.28 4.11 5.85
N VAL A 98 7.95 3.54 7.01
CA VAL A 98 6.63 2.97 7.29
C VAL A 98 5.52 4.02 7.25
N GLU A 99 5.75 5.17 7.89
CA GLU A 99 4.81 6.29 7.89
C GLU A 99 4.61 6.85 6.47
N ASN A 100 5.69 6.99 5.71
CA ASN A 100 5.64 7.40 4.32
C ASN A 100 4.84 6.40 3.45
N LEU A 101 5.15 5.11 3.53
CA LEU A 101 4.42 4.08 2.78
C LEU A 101 2.92 4.05 3.13
N LEU A 102 2.57 4.18 4.42
CA LEU A 102 1.18 4.30 4.84
C LEU A 102 0.50 5.52 4.21
N SER A 103 1.18 6.68 4.19
CA SER A 103 0.64 7.89 3.54
C SER A 103 0.41 7.71 2.05
N LEU A 104 1.30 6.97 1.36
CA LEU A 104 1.16 6.66 -0.06
C LEU A 104 -0.02 5.73 -0.32
N VAL A 105 -0.26 4.73 0.53
CA VAL A 105 -1.47 3.87 0.43
C VAL A 105 -2.73 4.72 0.50
N ARG A 106 -2.81 5.58 1.52
CA ARG A 106 -3.93 6.50 1.72
C ARG A 106 -4.15 7.43 0.53
N ARG A 107 -3.07 7.98 -0.03
CA ARG A 107 -3.12 8.82 -1.22
C ARG A 107 -3.61 8.05 -2.45
N PHE A 108 -2.92 6.97 -2.82
CA PHE A 108 -3.18 6.27 -4.08
C PHE A 108 -4.48 5.49 -4.09
N TYR A 109 -4.95 4.97 -2.96
CA TYR A 109 -6.22 4.26 -2.90
C TYR A 109 -7.36 5.14 -2.37
N GLY A 110 -7.09 6.17 -1.58
CA GLY A 110 -8.11 7.05 -0.98
C GLY A 110 -8.46 8.30 -1.80
N THR A 111 -7.72 8.64 -2.85
CA THR A 111 -7.94 9.86 -3.66
C THR A 111 -8.04 9.56 -5.17
N ASP A 112 -8.13 10.58 -6.01
CA ASP A 112 -8.19 10.42 -7.47
C ASP A 112 -6.86 9.97 -8.09
N ASP A 113 -5.77 9.99 -7.32
CA ASP A 113 -4.50 9.38 -7.71
C ASP A 113 -4.60 7.86 -7.95
N TYR A 114 -5.74 7.26 -7.59
CA TYR A 114 -6.11 5.89 -7.92
C TYR A 114 -6.03 5.56 -9.42
N ASP A 115 -6.18 6.52 -10.32
CA ASP A 115 -6.00 6.28 -11.77
C ASP A 115 -4.65 5.60 -12.08
N LYS A 116 -3.59 5.89 -11.32
CA LYS A 116 -2.28 5.25 -11.49
C LYS A 116 -2.31 3.77 -11.08
N VAL A 117 -2.95 3.46 -9.95
CA VAL A 117 -3.10 2.08 -9.45
C VAL A 117 -3.99 1.29 -10.39
N TRP A 118 -5.10 1.88 -10.82
CA TRP A 118 -6.04 1.27 -11.76
C TRP A 118 -5.34 0.98 -13.09
N ALA A 119 -4.60 1.94 -13.65
CA ALA A 119 -3.81 1.74 -14.87
C ALA A 119 -2.77 0.61 -14.71
N PHE A 120 -2.11 0.50 -13.55
CA PHE A 120 -1.17 -0.60 -13.29
C PHE A 120 -1.85 -1.98 -13.33
N ASN A 121 -3.06 -2.11 -12.79
CA ASN A 121 -3.77 -3.39 -12.72
C ASN A 121 -4.52 -3.74 -14.01
N HIS A 122 -5.12 -2.75 -14.68
CA HIS A 122 -6.09 -2.99 -15.76
C HIS A 122 -5.62 -2.48 -17.13
N PHE A 123 -4.63 -1.59 -17.17
CA PHE A 123 -4.17 -1.00 -18.44
C PHE A 123 -2.68 -0.65 -18.45
N GLN A 124 -1.83 -1.67 -18.25
CA GLN A 124 -0.38 -1.53 -18.09
C GLN A 124 0.33 -0.71 -19.17
N LYS A 125 -0.20 -0.67 -20.41
CA LYS A 125 0.35 0.16 -21.49
C LYS A 125 0.29 1.68 -21.21
N ARG A 126 -0.61 2.13 -20.32
CA ARG A 126 -0.74 3.53 -19.89
C ARG A 126 0.08 3.82 -18.62
N PHE A 127 0.59 2.79 -17.94
CA PHE A 127 1.36 2.99 -16.72
C PHE A 127 2.82 3.32 -17.05
N ASP A 128 3.17 4.60 -16.86
CA ASP A 128 4.55 5.08 -16.95
C ASP A 128 5.23 4.97 -15.59
N ILE A 129 6.12 3.99 -15.46
CA ILE A 129 6.84 3.71 -14.21
C ILE A 129 7.83 4.82 -13.84
N ASP A 130 8.48 5.46 -14.82
CA ASP A 130 9.49 6.49 -14.58
C ASP A 130 8.84 7.79 -14.12
N ALA A 131 7.73 8.17 -14.77
CA ALA A 131 6.91 9.28 -14.34
C ALA A 131 6.30 9.03 -12.96
N TYR A 132 5.86 7.80 -12.69
CA TYR A 132 5.35 7.41 -11.38
C TYR A 132 6.41 7.56 -10.28
N ILE A 133 7.59 6.95 -10.45
CA ILE A 133 8.69 7.00 -9.46
C ILE A 133 9.12 8.44 -9.18
N SER A 134 9.06 9.32 -10.19
CA SER A 134 9.42 10.75 -10.04
C SER A 134 8.35 11.57 -9.30
N SER A 135 7.12 11.06 -9.15
CA SER A 135 5.97 11.76 -8.55
C SER A 135 5.79 11.52 -7.03
N VAL A 136 6.66 10.70 -6.45
CA VAL A 136 6.68 10.27 -5.05
C VAL A 136 8.00 10.64 -4.37
#